data_AF-A0A963I516-F1
#
_entry.id   AF-A0A963I516-F1
#
_cell.length_a   1.000
_cell.length_b   1.000
_cell.length_c   1.000
_cell.angle_alpha   90.00
_cell.angle_beta   90.00
_cell.angle_gamma   90.00
#
_symmetry.space_group_name_H-M   'P 1'
#
loop_
_entity.id
_entity.type
_entity.pdbx_description
1 polymer ?
#
loop_
_entity_poly.entity_id
_entity_poly.type
_entity_poly.pdbx_seq_one_letter_code
_entity_poly.pdbx_strand_id
1 'polypeptide(L)'
;MPLNIPNTLTWIRIAMIPVIVGVFYLPTSWANGAERNAIAAIIFVAAAVTDWFDGYLARYLKQTSAFGAFLDPVADKLMVAAALIMLVQLERLDAILAVIIIGR
;
A
#
# COMPACT_ATOMS: atom_id res chain seq x y z
N MET A 1 -20.79 -11.38 4.97
CA MET A 1 -20.07 -11.40 3.67
C MET A 1 -19.34 -12.72 3.59
N PRO A 2 -19.53 -13.58 2.56
CA PRO A 2 -18.68 -14.77 2.47
C PRO A 2 -17.23 -14.29 2.29
N LEU A 3 -16.36 -14.74 3.19
CA LEU A 3 -14.92 -14.49 3.14
C LEU A 3 -14.35 -15.22 1.92
N ASN A 4 -14.30 -14.52 0.79
CA ASN A 4 -13.58 -14.99 -0.39
C ASN A 4 -12.14 -14.54 -0.28
N ILE A 5 -11.21 -15.42 -0.66
CA ILE A 5 -9.75 -15.19 -0.56
C ILE A 5 -9.33 -13.83 -1.14
N PRO A 6 -9.86 -13.36 -2.31
CA PRO A 6 -9.50 -12.05 -2.86
C PRO A 6 -9.87 -10.88 -1.95
N ASN A 7 -11.04 -10.90 -1.31
CA ASN A 7 -11.47 -9.80 -0.44
C ASN A 7 -10.57 -9.71 0.81
N THR A 8 -10.11 -10.84 1.34
CA THR A 8 -9.18 -10.87 2.48
C THR A 8 -7.84 -10.24 2.13
N LEU A 9 -7.33 -10.48 0.91
CA LEU A 9 -6.10 -9.84 0.42
C LEU A 9 -6.23 -8.32 0.29
N THR A 10 -7.36 -7.83 -0.22
CA THR A 10 -7.64 -6.39 -0.28
C THR A 10 -7.67 -5.75 1.12
N TRP A 11 -8.27 -6.42 2.11
CA TRP A 11 -8.25 -5.95 3.51
C TRP A 11 -6.84 -5.92 4.11
N ILE A 12 -6.02 -6.93 3.83
CA ILE A 12 -4.61 -6.96 4.23
C ILE A 12 -3.86 -5.77 3.62
N ARG A 13 -4.11 -5.43 2.35
CA ARG A 13 -3.49 -4.27 1.68
C ARG A 13 -3.85 -2.95 2.35
N ILE A 14 -5.13 -2.74 2.65
CA ILE A 14 -5.60 -1.56 3.38
C ILE A 14 -4.93 -1.49 4.77
N ALA A 15 -4.76 -2.63 5.45
CA ALA A 15 -4.06 -2.69 6.73
C ALA A 15 -2.54 -2.44 6.60
N MET A 16 -1.92 -2.72 5.45
CA MET A 16 -0.50 -2.41 5.21
C MET A 16 -0.23 -0.90 5.11
N ILE A 17 -1.22 -0.08 4.75
CA ILE A 17 -1.06 1.39 4.65
C ILE A 17 -0.63 2.01 6.00
N PRO A 18 -1.37 1.84 7.12
CA PRO A 18 -0.95 2.37 8.41
C PRO A 18 0.32 1.71 8.93
N VAL A 19 0.62 0.46 8.53
CA VAL A 19 1.88 -0.21 8.89
C VAL A 19 3.08 0.48 8.23
N ILE A 20 3.01 0.80 6.93
CA ILE A 20 4.06 1.55 6.23
C ILE A 20 4.28 2.91 6.89
N VAL A 21 3.19 3.63 7.20
CA VAL A 21 3.27 4.92 7.89
C VAL A 21 3.92 4.75 9.26
N GLY A 22 3.49 3.77 10.05
CA GLY A 22 4.02 3.48 11.38
C GLY A 22 5.52 3.18 11.42
N VAL A 23 6.06 2.54 10.38
CA VAL A 23 7.52 2.26 10.27
C VAL A 23 8.34 3.55 10.28
N PHE A 24 7.87 4.62 9.65
CA PHE A 24 8.58 5.89 9.64
C PHE A 24 8.59 6.58 11.02
N TYR A 25 7.56 6.33 11.85
CA TYR A 25 7.43 6.85 13.21
C TYR A 25 8.13 5.99 14.28
N LEU A 26 8.78 4.88 13.91
CA LEU A 26 9.51 4.05 14.87
C LEU A 26 10.60 4.86 15.62
N PRO A 27 10.94 4.52 16.87
CA PRO A 27 12.05 5.15 17.58
C PRO A 27 13.40 4.88 16.91
N THR A 28 14.35 5.81 17.01
CA THR A 28 15.73 5.63 16.48
C THR A 28 16.50 4.54 17.20
N SER A 29 16.06 4.15 18.40
CA SER A 29 16.58 3.01 19.15
C SER A 29 16.22 1.66 18.54
N TRP A 30 15.16 1.58 17.73
CA TRP A 30 14.67 0.33 17.13
C TRP A 30 15.08 0.18 15.67
N ALA A 31 15.14 1.28 14.94
CA ALA A 31 15.57 1.30 13.55
C ALA A 31 16.18 2.65 13.18
N ASN A 32 17.37 2.60 12.57
CA ASN A 32 18.01 3.76 11.97
C ASN A 32 17.28 4.22 10.70
N GLY A 33 17.55 5.44 10.22
CA GLY A 33 16.86 6.01 9.05
C GLY A 33 16.96 5.14 7.79
N ALA A 34 18.10 4.50 7.55
CA ALA A 34 18.30 3.59 6.42
C ALA A 34 17.48 2.30 6.56
N GLU A 35 17.38 1.74 7.76
CA GLU A 35 16.63 0.52 8.04
C GLU A 35 15.12 0.75 7.90
N ARG A 36 14.61 1.89 8.39
CA ARG A 36 13.20 2.26 8.18
C ARG A 36 12.85 2.37 6.71
N ASN A 37 13.73 2.97 5.91
CA ASN A 37 13.54 3.07 4.47
C ASN A 37 13.50 1.68 3.81
N ALA A 38 14.42 0.80 4.19
CA ALA A 38 14.46 -0.56 3.66
C ALA A 38 13.19 -1.35 4.04
N ILE A 39 12.77 -1.27 5.31
CA ILE A 39 11.55 -1.93 5.80
C ILE A 39 10.32 -1.37 5.08
N ALA A 40 10.18 -0.06 4.98
CA ALA A 40 9.06 0.57 4.28
C ALA A 40 9.02 0.18 2.80
N ALA A 41 10.17 0.14 2.13
CA ALA A 41 10.28 -0.30 0.73
C ALA A 41 9.89 -1.78 0.57
N ILE A 42 10.34 -2.66 1.46
CA ILE A 42 9.96 -4.09 1.45
C ILE A 42 8.45 -4.25 1.61
N ILE A 43 7.83 -3.54 2.57
CA ILE A 43 6.38 -3.62 2.80
C ILE A 43 5.63 -3.07 1.59
N PHE A 44 6.08 -1.96 1.00
CA PHE A 44 5.48 -1.39 -0.20
C PHE A 44 5.52 -2.37 -1.38
N VAL A 45 6.67 -3.01 -1.62
CA VAL A 45 6.83 -4.04 -2.66
C VAL A 45 5.94 -5.25 -2.36
N ALA A 46 5.90 -5.72 -1.12
CA ALA A 46 5.05 -6.83 -0.72
C ALA A 46 3.56 -6.52 -0.95
N ALA A 47 3.13 -5.29 -0.65
CA ALA A 47 1.77 -4.82 -0.88
C ALA A 47 1.41 -4.72 -2.37
N ALA A 48 2.34 -4.31 -3.22
CA ALA A 48 2.18 -4.31 -4.68
C ALA A 48 2.11 -5.74 -5.25
N VAL A 49 2.88 -6.68 -4.69
CA VAL A 49 2.84 -8.09 -5.10
C VAL A 49 1.52 -8.74 -4.67
N THR A 50 0.99 -8.44 -3.48
CA THR A 50 -0.31 -8.99 -3.05
C THR A 50 -1.48 -8.48 -3.89
N ASP A 51 -1.42 -7.24 -4.39
CA ASP A 51 -2.36 -6.70 -5.37
C ASP A 51 -2.37 -7.50 -6.67
N TRP A 52 -1.19 -7.71 -7.25
CA TRP A 52 -1.12 -8.52 -8.45
C TRP A 52 -1.63 -9.96 -8.22
N PHE A 53 -1.34 -10.52 -7.05
CA PHE A 53 -1.73 -11.88 -6.69
C PHE A 53 -3.24 -12.04 -6.46
N ASP A 54 -3.91 -11.08 -5.83
CA ASP A 54 -5.36 -11.17 -5.62
C ASP A 54 -6.15 -11.02 -6.92
N GLY A 55 -5.70 -10.15 -7.83
CA GLY A 55 -6.24 -10.03 -9.18
C GLY A 55 -6.03 -11.31 -10.01
N TYR A 56 -4.88 -11.97 -9.85
CA TYR A 56 -4.63 -13.29 -10.45
C TYR A 56 -5.57 -14.36 -9.88
N LEU A 57 -5.69 -14.43 -8.56
CA LEU A 57 -6.48 -15.45 -7.89
C LEU A 57 -7.99 -15.26 -8.13
N ALA A 58 -8.48 -14.03 -8.20
CA ALA A 58 -9.86 -13.71 -8.53
C ALA A 58 -10.25 -14.21 -9.94
N ARG A 59 -9.34 -14.07 -10.92
CA ARG A 59 -9.51 -14.59 -12.29
C ARG A 59 -9.48 -16.10 -12.32
N TYR A 60 -8.53 -16.72 -11.60
CA TYR A 60 -8.38 -18.17 -11.55
C TYR A 60 -9.58 -18.86 -10.89
N LEU A 61 -10.09 -18.30 -9.79
CA LEU A 61 -11.22 -18.85 -9.04
C LEU A 61 -12.59 -18.46 -9.61
N LYS A 62 -12.64 -17.60 -10.65
CA LYS A 62 -13.88 -16.98 -11.17
C LYS A 62 -14.71 -16.28 -10.07
N GLN A 63 -14.05 -15.81 -9.02
CA GLN A 63 -14.66 -15.13 -7.87
C GLN A 63 -14.44 -13.62 -7.96
N THR A 64 -14.79 -13.02 -9.09
CA THR A 64 -14.76 -11.57 -9.26
C THR A 64 -15.97 -10.95 -8.57
N SER A 65 -15.76 -10.00 -7.66
CA SER A 65 -16.84 -9.22 -7.06
C SER A 65 -16.79 -7.78 -7.55
N ALA A 66 -17.95 -7.17 -7.82
CA ALA A 66 -18.04 -5.78 -8.24
C ALA A 66 -17.46 -4.81 -7.20
N PHE A 67 -17.59 -5.17 -5.91
CA PHE A 67 -17.04 -4.39 -4.81
C PHE A 67 -15.50 -4.48 -4.71
N GLY A 68 -14.93 -5.68 -4.89
CA GLY A 68 -13.48 -5.85 -4.93
C GLY A 68 -12.84 -5.11 -6.11
N ALA A 69 -13.47 -5.18 -7.29
CA ALA A 69 -13.03 -4.43 -8.48
C ALA A 69 -13.08 -2.91 -8.28
N PHE A 70 -13.98 -2.40 -7.44
CA PHE A 70 -14.03 -0.99 -7.06
C PHE A 70 -12.99 -0.62 -6.00
N LEU A 71 -12.75 -1.49 -5.02
CA LEU A 71 -11.78 -1.25 -3.96
C LEU A 71 -10.33 -1.30 -4.44
N ASP A 72 -10.01 -2.10 -5.45
CA ASP A 72 -8.64 -2.26 -5.96
C ASP A 72 -8.00 -0.92 -6.37
N PRO A 73 -8.61 -0.12 -7.27
CA PRO A 73 -8.05 1.18 -7.66
C PRO A 73 -8.00 2.17 -6.50
N VAL A 74 -8.90 2.06 -5.53
CA VAL A 74 -8.93 2.93 -4.34
C VAL A 74 -7.76 2.59 -3.41
N ALA A 75 -7.55 1.31 -3.12
CA ALA A 75 -6.47 0.84 -2.25
C ALA A 75 -5.09 1.16 -2.84
N ASP A 76 -4.92 0.98 -4.16
CA ASP A 76 -3.69 1.34 -4.87
C ASP A 76 -3.38 2.84 -4.74
N LYS A 77 -4.36 3.71 -5.03
CA LYS A 77 -4.19 5.17 -4.89
C LYS A 77 -3.89 5.60 -3.46
N LEU A 78 -4.55 5.01 -2.46
CA LEU A 78 -4.30 5.33 -1.06
C LEU A 78 -2.90 4.90 -0.61
N MET A 79 -2.43 3.73 -1.05
CA MET A 79 -1.09 3.23 -0.73
C MET A 79 0.00 4.13 -1.30
N VAL A 80 -0.10 4.47 -2.60
CA VAL A 80 0.86 5.38 -3.26
C VAL A 80 0.81 6.77 -2.63
N ALA A 81 -0.39 7.30 -2.37
CA ALA A 81 -0.54 8.61 -1.73
C ALA A 81 0.10 8.63 -0.33
N ALA A 82 -0.16 7.63 0.50
CA ALA A 82 0.43 7.54 1.84
C ALA A 82 1.96 7.51 1.78
N ALA A 83 2.54 6.70 0.89
CA ALA A 83 3.99 6.62 0.73
C ALA A 83 4.60 7.97 0.30
N LEU A 84 3.99 8.65 -0.69
CA LEU A 84 4.48 9.94 -1.17
C LEU A 84 4.33 11.05 -0.12
N ILE A 85 3.21 11.08 0.61
CA ILE A 85 3.00 12.03 1.71
C ILE A 85 4.07 11.86 2.77
N MET A 86 4.44 10.62 3.12
CA MET A 86 5.55 10.39 4.06
C MET A 86 6.89 10.90 3.54
N LEU A 87 7.17 10.77 2.24
CA LEU A 87 8.40 11.31 1.65
C LEU A 87 8.42 12.84 1.63
N VAL A 88 7.27 13.49 1.38
CA VAL A 88 7.13 14.95 1.47
C VAL A 88 7.34 15.42 2.91
N GLN A 89 6.71 14.75 3.88
CA GLN A 89 6.85 15.05 5.31
C GLN A 89 8.31 14.93 5.80
N LEU A 90 9.08 14.02 5.21
CA LEU A 90 10.51 13.83 5.51
C LEU A 90 11.42 14.79 4.72
N GLU A 91 10.85 15.75 3.98
CA GLU A 91 11.58 16.70 3.11
C GLU A 91 12.42 16.02 2.01
N ARG A 92 11.97 14.85 1.54
CA ARG A 92 12.67 14.02 0.53
C ARG A 92 12.00 14.03 -0.84
N LEU A 93 10.82 14.61 -0.93
CA LEU A 93 10.05 14.74 -2.18
C LEU A 93 9.37 16.11 -2.20
N ASP A 94 9.37 16.75 -3.37
CA ASP A 94 8.62 17.98 -3.58
C ASP A 94 7.11 17.72 -3.60
N ALA A 95 6.35 18.57 -2.91
CA ALA A 95 4.90 18.42 -2.80
C ALA A 95 4.18 18.49 -4.16
N ILE A 96 4.68 19.29 -5.12
CA ILE A 96 4.13 19.40 -6.47
C ILE A 96 4.26 18.07 -7.20
N LEU A 97 5.41 17.41 -7.09
CA LEU A 97 5.63 16.08 -7.69
C LEU A 97 4.70 15.04 -7.07
N ALA A 98 4.53 15.06 -5.74
CA ALA A 98 3.60 14.17 -5.06
C ALA A 98 2.16 14.35 -5.56
N VAL A 99 1.69 15.60 -5.66
CA VAL A 99 0.34 15.92 -6.13
C VAL A 99 0.13 15.47 -7.58
N ILE A 100 1.10 15.66 -8.47
CA ILE A 100 1.01 15.20 -9.86
C ILE A 100 0.88 13.67 -9.93
N ILE A 101 1.65 12.93 -9.13
CA ILE A 101 1.62 11.46 -9.13
C ILE A 101 0.31 10.93 -8.53
N ILE A 102 -0.25 11.59 -7.51
CA ILE A 102 -1.53 11.21 -6.89
C ILE A 102 -2.72 11.57 -7.78
N GLY A 103 -2.64 12.70 -8.48
CA GLY A 103 -3.73 13.25 -9.29
C GLY A 103 -3.96 12.59 -10.65
N ARG A 104 -3.09 11.66 -11.06
CA ARG A 104 -3.28 10.84 -12.28
C ARG A 104 -4.27 9.69 -12.05
#